data_AF-A8STH2-F1
#
_entry.id   AF-A8STH2-F1
#
_cell.length_a   1.000
_cell.length_b   1.000
_cell.length_c   1.000
_cell.angle_alpha   90.00
_cell.angle_beta   90.00
_cell.angle_gamma   90.00
#
_symmetry.space_group_name_H-M   'P 1'
#
loop_
_entity.id
_entity.type
_entity.pdbx_description
1 polymer ?
#
loop_
_entity_poly.entity_id
_entity_poly.type
_entity_poly.pdbx_seq_one_letter_code
_entity_poly.pdbx_strand_id
1 'polypeptide(L)'
;HKSYFPQLGLLRDDTLHETAAVAGAIRRLPKDVQGERSFRISRAFLLSTQKMILPKEEWTKFEEDKHYLQPFLDQVEREFAERAEWSKK
;
A
#
# COMPACT_ATOMS: atom_id res chain seq x y z
N HIS A 1 -16.63 -0.20 -11.90
CA HIS A 1 -16.14 1.08 -11.33
C HIS A 1 -14.68 1.24 -11.74
N LYS A 2 -14.27 2.32 -12.40
CA LYS A 2 -12.84 2.57 -12.71
C LYS A 2 -12.19 3.20 -11.49
N SER A 3 -11.05 2.67 -11.05
CA SER A 3 -10.32 3.23 -9.91
C SER A 3 -9.52 4.47 -10.33
N TYR A 4 -9.44 5.47 -9.46
CA TYR A 4 -8.73 6.74 -9.71
C TYR A 4 -7.23 6.65 -9.37
N PHE A 5 -6.84 5.78 -8.44
CA PHE A 5 -5.46 5.67 -7.96
C PHE A 5 -4.39 5.43 -9.05
N PRO A 6 -4.65 4.69 -10.16
CA PRO A 6 -3.65 4.52 -11.21
C PRO A 6 -3.26 5.84 -11.88
N GLN A 7 -4.19 6.80 -11.96
CA GLN A 7 -3.98 8.13 -12.54
C GLN A 7 -3.06 9.01 -11.68
N LEU A 8 -2.89 8.65 -10.40
CA LEU A 8 -1.95 9.27 -9.48
C LEU A 8 -0.62 8.49 -9.39
N GLY A 9 -0.51 7.38 -10.12
CA GLY A 9 0.66 6.51 -10.11
C GLY A 9 0.87 5.79 -8.77
N LEU A 10 -0.23 5.50 -8.07
CA LEU A 10 -0.26 4.64 -6.88
C LEU A 10 -0.38 3.17 -7.30
N LEU A 11 0.11 2.26 -6.46
CA LEU A 11 -0.21 0.84 -6.51
C LEU A 11 -1.43 0.54 -5.63
N ARG A 12 -2.07 -0.62 -5.79
CA ARG A 12 -3.23 -1.01 -4.95
C ARG A 12 -2.89 -0.94 -3.47
N ASP A 13 -1.76 -1.51 -3.08
CA ASP A 13 -1.35 -1.63 -1.68
C ASP A 13 -1.02 -0.26 -1.03
N ASP A 14 -0.76 0.79 -1.85
CA ASP A 14 -0.61 2.16 -1.36
C ASP A 14 -1.95 2.75 -0.87
N THR A 15 -3.08 2.20 -1.33
CA THR A 15 -4.44 2.72 -1.05
C THR A 15 -5.15 2.04 0.12
N LEU A 16 -4.50 1.08 0.77
CA LEU A 16 -5.06 0.36 1.91
C LEU A 16 -5.23 1.29 3.12
N HIS A 17 -6.32 1.10 3.85
CA HIS A 17 -6.54 1.82 5.10
C HIS A 17 -5.50 1.38 6.14
N GLU A 18 -4.87 2.34 6.81
CA GLU A 18 -3.77 2.09 7.74
C GLU A 18 -4.26 1.57 9.10
N THR A 19 -4.69 0.31 9.12
CA THR A 19 -4.98 -0.44 10.35
C THR A 19 -3.68 -0.81 11.08
N ALA A 20 -3.79 -1.31 12.31
CA ALA A 20 -2.62 -1.80 13.07
C ALA A 20 -1.86 -2.92 12.32
N ALA A 21 -2.58 -3.79 11.60
CA ALA A 21 -1.96 -4.86 10.80
C ALA A 21 -1.20 -4.28 9.60
N VAL A 22 -1.81 -3.34 8.87
CA VAL A 22 -1.19 -2.65 7.73
C VAL A 22 0.05 -1.86 8.16
N ALA A 23 -0.03 -1.11 9.26
CA ALA A 23 1.11 -0.40 9.83
C ALA A 23 2.23 -1.37 10.26
N GLY A 24 1.87 -2.52 10.82
CA GLY A 24 2.80 -3.60 11.15
C GLY A 24 3.48 -4.22 9.93
N ALA A 25 2.75 -4.37 8.82
CA ALA A 25 3.27 -4.88 7.56
C ALA A 25 4.22 -3.87 6.90
N ILE A 26 3.84 -2.58 6.85
CA ILE A 26 4.67 -1.51 6.27
C ILE A 26 6.04 -1.43 6.96
N ARG A 27 6.08 -1.57 8.30
CA ARG A 27 7.33 -1.55 9.08
C ARG A 27 8.27 -2.72 8.75
N ARG A 28 7.74 -3.85 8.26
CA ARG A 28 8.51 -5.06 7.91
C ARG A 28 9.03 -5.04 6.47
N LEU A 29 8.55 -4.12 5.63
CA LEU A 29 9.01 -4.03 4.25
C LEU A 29 10.52 -3.74 4.17
N PRO A 30 11.21 -4.19 3.12
CA PRO A 30 12.55 -3.74 2.79
C PRO A 30 12.62 -2.20 2.68
N LYS A 31 13.74 -1.59 3.09
CA LYS A 31 13.88 -0.12 3.17
C LYS A 31 13.73 0.57 1.82
N ASP A 32 14.24 -0.04 0.77
CA ASP A 32 14.09 0.36 -0.63
C ASP A 32 12.60 0.42 -1.03
N VAL A 33 11.84 -0.66 -0.76
CA VAL A 33 10.41 -0.73 -1.05
C VAL A 33 9.60 0.30 -0.23
N GLN A 34 9.97 0.53 1.03
CA GLN A 34 9.38 1.61 1.84
C GLN A 34 9.64 2.99 1.24
N GLY A 35 10.85 3.22 0.74
CA GLY A 35 11.23 4.45 0.04
C GLY A 35 10.41 4.66 -1.23
N GLU A 36 10.29 3.63 -2.07
CA GLU A 36 9.46 3.67 -3.30
C GLU A 36 7.99 3.96 -2.98
N ARG A 37 7.42 3.29 -1.97
CA ARG A 37 6.06 3.56 -1.47
C ARG A 37 5.91 5.02 -1.05
N SER A 38 6.86 5.52 -0.24
CA SER A 38 6.81 6.88 0.27
C SER A 38 6.84 7.90 -0.87
N PHE A 39 7.69 7.68 -1.88
CA PHE A 39 7.74 8.50 -3.08
C PHE A 39 6.42 8.51 -3.85
N ARG A 40 5.81 7.34 -4.09
CA ARG A 40 4.50 7.25 -4.77
C ARG A 40 3.42 8.03 -4.02
N ILE A 41 3.35 7.87 -2.69
CA ILE A 41 2.38 8.58 -1.85
C ILE A 41 2.62 10.10 -1.88
N SER A 42 3.87 10.56 -1.73
CA SER A 42 4.19 12.00 -1.80
C SER A 42 3.83 12.60 -3.16
N ARG A 43 4.12 11.89 -4.26
CA ARG A 43 3.72 12.30 -5.61
C ARG A 43 2.21 12.39 -5.77
N ALA A 44 1.49 11.37 -5.34
CA ALA A 44 0.02 11.33 -5.41
C ALA A 44 -0.62 12.45 -4.57
N PHE A 45 -0.04 12.74 -3.39
CA PHE A 45 -0.46 13.87 -2.56
C PHE A 45 -0.31 15.20 -3.30
N LEU A 46 0.87 15.47 -3.88
CA LEU A 46 1.13 16.69 -4.66
C LEU A 46 0.14 16.86 -5.82
N LEU A 47 -0.09 15.80 -6.60
CA LEU A 47 -1.05 15.80 -7.70
C LEU A 47 -2.47 16.10 -7.22
N SER A 48 -2.89 15.47 -6.11
CA SER A 48 -4.21 15.68 -5.51
C SER A 48 -4.40 17.11 -5.00
N THR A 49 -3.36 17.71 -4.40
CA THR A 49 -3.35 19.12 -3.99
C THR A 49 -3.52 20.05 -5.19
N GLN A 50 -2.85 19.76 -6.30
CA GLN A 50 -2.91 20.54 -7.53
C GLN A 50 -4.16 20.26 -8.38
N LYS A 51 -5.00 19.28 -8.01
CA LYS A 51 -6.12 18.78 -8.83
C LYS A 51 -5.67 18.32 -10.22
N MET A 52 -4.47 17.75 -10.29
CA MET A 52 -3.85 17.23 -11.50
C MET A 52 -3.75 15.70 -11.45
N ILE A 53 -3.52 15.12 -12.63
CA ILE A 53 -3.26 13.69 -12.82
C ILE A 53 -1.99 13.50 -13.65
N LEU A 54 -1.41 12.30 -13.61
CA LEU A 54 -0.29 11.96 -14.47
C LEU A 54 -0.73 11.86 -15.95
N PRO A 55 0.20 12.05 -16.91
CA PRO A 55 0.01 11.61 -18.29
C PRO A 55 -0.40 10.14 -18.37
N LYS A 56 -1.21 9.77 -19.36
CA LYS A 56 -1.83 8.44 -19.45
C LYS A 56 -0.81 7.31 -19.59
N GLU A 57 0.34 7.62 -20.16
CA GLU A 57 1.48 6.73 -20.38
C GLU A 57 2.18 6.35 -19.05
N GLU A 58 2.05 7.20 -18.03
CA GLU A 58 2.65 7.01 -16.69
C GLU A 58 1.67 6.44 -15.66
N TRP A 59 0.44 6.12 -16.09
CA TRP A 59 -0.53 5.49 -15.18
C TRP A 59 -0.07 4.08 -14.84
N THR A 60 -0.23 3.71 -13.57
CA THR A 60 0.06 2.35 -13.10
C THR A 60 -0.69 1.34 -13.97
N LYS A 61 0.06 0.47 -14.64
CA LYS A 61 -0.52 -0.61 -15.44
C LYS A 61 -0.93 -1.75 -14.53
N PHE A 62 -1.98 -2.46 -14.91
CA PHE A 62 -2.47 -3.60 -14.14
C PHE A 62 -1.44 -4.73 -14.00
N GLU A 63 -0.59 -4.92 -15.01
CA GLU A 63 0.51 -5.89 -15.03
C GLU A 63 1.64 -5.54 -14.03
N GLU A 64 1.75 -4.27 -13.66
CA GLU A 64 2.77 -3.75 -12.75
C GLU A 64 2.25 -3.65 -11.30
N ASP A 65 0.95 -3.88 -11.07
CA ASP A 65 0.28 -3.80 -9.76
C ASP A 65 0.60 -5.04 -8.90
N LYS A 66 1.85 -5.09 -8.42
CA LYS A 66 2.34 -6.13 -7.52
C LYS A 66 1.81 -5.89 -6.10
N HIS A 67 1.25 -6.94 -5.48
CA HIS A 67 0.84 -6.93 -4.08
C HIS A 67 2.04 -7.05 -3.13
N TYR A 68 2.89 -6.03 -3.10
CA TYR A 68 4.14 -6.03 -2.35
C TYR A 68 3.94 -6.06 -0.82
N LEU A 69 2.76 -5.67 -0.32
CA LEU A 69 2.44 -5.65 1.12
C LEU A 69 1.80 -6.96 1.59
N GLN A 70 1.09 -7.68 0.70
CA GLN A 70 0.29 -8.86 1.06
C GLN A 70 1.06 -9.92 1.87
N PRO A 71 2.29 -10.33 1.49
CA PRO A 71 3.01 -11.37 2.26
C PRO A 71 3.31 -10.95 3.71
N PHE A 72 3.57 -9.66 3.93
CA PHE A 72 3.82 -9.12 5.27
C PHE A 72 2.53 -8.91 6.05
N LEU A 73 1.44 -8.57 5.35
CA LEU A 73 0.13 -8.42 5.97
C LEU A 73 -0.39 -9.76 6.50
N ASP A 74 -0.31 -10.81 5.68
CA ASP A 74 -0.73 -12.17 6.05
C ASP A 74 0.03 -12.68 7.29
N GLN A 75 1.34 -12.40 7.36
CA GLN A 75 2.16 -12.72 8.52
C GLN A 75 1.68 -12.01 9.79
N VAL A 76 1.38 -10.71 9.70
CA VAL A 76 0.95 -9.91 10.85
C VAL A 76 -0.43 -10.32 11.34
N GLU A 77 -1.36 -10.55 10.42
CA GLU A 77 -2.71 -11.00 10.76
C GLU A 77 -2.67 -12.38 11.44
N ARG A 78 -1.81 -13.28 10.97
CA ARG A 78 -1.58 -14.58 11.61
C ARG A 78 -1.03 -14.41 13.03
N GLU A 79 -0.02 -13.58 13.23
CA GLU A 79 0.52 -13.30 14.58
C GLU A 79 -0.55 -12.72 15.53
N PHE A 80 -1.44 -11.85 15.02
CA PHE A 80 -2.55 -11.30 15.80
C PHE A 80 -3.59 -12.36 16.16
N ALA A 81 -3.93 -13.24 15.22
CA ALA A 81 -4.84 -14.35 15.47
C ALA A 81 -4.29 -15.31 16.52
N GLU A 82 -3.01 -15.71 16.40
CA GLU A 82 -2.33 -16.60 17.35
C GLU A 82 -2.30 -15.99 18.77
N ARG A 83 -2.01 -14.68 18.89
CA ARG A 83 -2.06 -13.98 20.19
C ARG A 83 -3.47 -13.90 20.76
N ALA A 84 -4.47 -13.65 19.93
CA ALA A 84 -5.86 -13.59 20.37
C ALA A 84 -6.36 -14.96 20.83
N GLU A 85 -5.93 -16.05 20.20
CA GLU A 85 -6.22 -17.42 20.67
C GLU A 85 -5.52 -17.75 21.98
N TRP A 86 -4.25 -17.33 22.14
CA TRP A 86 -3.51 -17.53 23.39
C TRP A 86 -4.18 -16.82 24.58
N SER A 87 -4.59 -15.57 24.40
CA SER A 87 -5.24 -14.77 25.46
C SER A 87 -6.65 -15.24 25.83
N LYS A 88 -7.28 -16.12 25.04
CA LYS A 88 -8.58 -16.73 25.33
C LYS A 88 -8.47 -18.00 26.17
N LYS A 89 -7.27 -18.60 26.27
CA LYS A 89 -6.98 -19.72 27.16
C LYS A 89 -6.69 -19.22 28.57
#